data_AF-A0A934FPG6-F1
#
_entry.id   AF-A0A934FPG6-F1
#
_cell.length_a   1.000
_cell.length_b   1.000
_cell.length_c   1.000
_cell.angle_alpha   90.00
_cell.angle_beta   90.00
_cell.angle_gamma   90.00
#
_symmetry.space_group_name_H-M   'P 1'
#
loop_
_entity.id
_entity.type
_entity.pdbx_description
1 polymer ?
#
loop_
_entity_poly.entity_id
_entity_poly.type
_entity_poly.pdbx_seq_one_letter_code
_entity_poly.pdbx_strand_id
1 'polypeptide(L)'
;MELPFFLWLGYHGVAVTLAVWACVSAIAGRDRHATMHRAWTFCAALLLPPCLLLAALAISLRAPGFWSFAALVPVLTLAAAASNVATLARTGLGTRLLCLPITAWNALLVAVFFVRALADLAGEDAGSFGTALLGGYAALQTVIGRSDALVLPVFLHLPFCLPLATTIGWHHRLAIGAASAWSLACLGLFAVAMPSAHDRASRFRADELATTTTLRPDQVLGVRVAWDAASDGDAARAEQHALWIGLGARALCIDVDAELFEDPPRLQRVTDELAFARDEHRAVIAIARPPRIRRLLPAASLPAFFDEMAKVHWLCAERLAPDWIVLFDDPFGALVRSRVDLGTVADSIAACERGADDVRRANERCQTMVVIGTRAPHAQRLFEALARRDSPLAAIGISLRIEDLAVEDVQRAFATHDEWLGKPNVQRPVWLIGYGASPADVGGEWGQWNHFHRAVAFCASHPGIAGLVVDALQDGDSARGLVTVDGRLRLAYRRLREVALGLAAPR
;
A
#
# COMPACT_ATOMS: atom_id res chain seq x y z
N MET A 1 15.75 -5.81 -16.53
CA MET A 1 15.89 -4.55 -15.76
C MET A 1 15.01 -3.51 -16.43
N GLU A 2 14.11 -2.90 -15.67
CA GLU A 2 13.05 -2.04 -16.21
C GLU A 2 13.54 -0.58 -16.35
N LEU A 3 13.07 0.14 -17.38
CA LEU A 3 13.36 1.56 -17.65
C LEU A 3 13.23 2.49 -16.42
N PRO A 4 12.25 2.32 -15.50
CA PRO A 4 12.11 3.13 -14.29
C PRO A 4 13.35 3.08 -13.39
N PHE A 5 14.02 1.93 -13.28
CA PHE A 5 15.23 1.82 -12.45
C PHE A 5 16.37 2.73 -12.96
N PHE A 6 16.54 2.83 -14.28
CA PHE A 6 17.57 3.69 -14.88
C PHE A 6 17.23 5.19 -14.74
N LEU A 7 15.95 5.55 -14.84
CA LEU A 7 15.48 6.92 -14.59
C LEU A 7 15.73 7.33 -13.14
N TRP A 8 15.46 6.43 -12.20
CA TRP A 8 15.70 6.62 -10.78
C TRP A 8 17.18 6.81 -10.47
N LEU A 9 18.02 5.93 -11.02
CA LEU A 9 19.47 5.98 -10.82
C LEU A 9 20.07 7.25 -11.45
N GLY A 10 19.63 7.60 -12.67
CA GLY A 10 20.04 8.83 -13.34
C GLY A 10 19.69 10.06 -12.52
N TYR A 11 18.49 10.09 -11.95
CA TYR A 11 18.05 11.21 -11.14
C TYR A 11 18.84 11.37 -9.83
N HIS A 12 19.04 10.27 -9.09
CA HIS A 12 19.86 10.28 -7.87
C HIS A 12 21.31 10.65 -8.19
N GLY A 13 21.86 10.13 -9.28
CA GLY A 13 23.20 10.48 -9.75
C GLY A 13 23.36 11.97 -10.05
N VAL A 14 22.41 12.59 -10.75
CA VAL A 14 22.40 14.04 -11.04
C VAL A 14 22.38 14.84 -9.75
N ALA A 15 21.51 14.47 -8.81
CA ALA A 15 21.40 15.18 -7.55
C ALA A 15 22.61 15.07 -6.63
N VAL A 16 23.16 13.86 -6.46
CA VAL A 16 24.40 13.67 -5.67
C VAL A 16 25.51 14.48 -6.32
N THR A 17 25.61 14.47 -7.64
CA THR A 17 26.58 15.29 -8.38
C THR A 17 26.39 16.78 -8.10
N LEU A 18 25.14 17.28 -8.13
CA LEU A 18 24.82 18.67 -7.81
C LEU A 18 25.09 19.02 -6.34
N ALA A 19 24.84 18.11 -5.41
CA ALA A 19 25.15 18.30 -3.99
C ALA A 19 26.66 18.37 -3.74
N VAL A 20 27.44 17.43 -4.30
CA VAL A 20 28.92 17.47 -4.23
C VAL A 20 29.44 18.76 -4.86
N TRP A 21 28.91 19.14 -6.01
CA TRP A 21 29.26 20.37 -6.70
C TRP A 21 28.95 21.63 -5.88
N ALA A 22 27.81 21.64 -5.21
CA ALA A 22 27.41 22.69 -4.29
C ALA A 22 28.38 22.77 -3.09
N CYS A 23 28.70 21.65 -2.45
CA CYS A 23 29.69 21.60 -1.37
C CYS A 23 31.03 22.22 -1.79
N VAL A 24 31.58 21.80 -2.95
CA VAL A 24 32.86 22.31 -3.47
C VAL A 24 32.77 23.81 -3.76
N SER A 25 31.68 24.26 -4.37
CA SER A 25 31.45 25.68 -4.69
C SER A 25 31.34 26.55 -3.43
N ALA A 26 30.70 26.05 -2.37
CA ALA A 26 30.58 26.75 -1.10
C ALA A 26 31.94 26.92 -0.40
N ILE A 27 32.83 25.93 -0.52
CA ILE A 27 34.19 25.97 0.04
C ILE A 27 35.07 26.95 -0.75
N ALA A 28 35.06 26.86 -2.08
CA ALA A 28 35.95 27.62 -2.97
C ALA A 28 35.59 29.11 -3.07
N GLY A 29 34.31 29.49 -2.95
CA GLY A 29 33.82 30.86 -3.15
C GLY A 29 33.98 31.82 -1.96
N ARG A 30 35.13 31.79 -1.24
CA ARG A 30 35.29 32.48 0.07
C ARG A 30 34.96 33.97 0.08
N ASP A 31 35.26 34.69 -0.99
CA ASP A 31 35.24 36.17 -1.00
C ASP A 31 34.04 36.80 -1.71
N ARG A 32 33.06 36.02 -2.20
CA ARG A 32 32.02 36.53 -3.13
C ARG A 32 30.57 36.38 -2.64
N HIS A 33 30.35 35.85 -1.43
CA HIS A 33 29.00 35.59 -0.91
C HIS A 33 28.85 35.92 0.57
N ALA A 34 27.63 36.29 0.96
CA ALA A 34 27.24 36.40 2.37
C ALA A 34 27.45 35.06 3.09
N THR A 35 28.13 35.11 4.24
CA THR A 35 28.52 33.94 5.06
C THR A 35 27.36 33.00 5.35
N MET A 36 26.18 33.56 5.65
CA MET A 36 24.98 32.80 5.99
C MET A 36 24.47 31.94 4.81
N HIS A 37 24.49 32.46 3.59
CA HIS A 37 24.06 31.71 2.40
C HIS A 37 24.96 30.50 2.15
N ARG A 38 26.28 30.68 2.23
CA ARG A 38 27.26 29.60 2.08
C ARG A 38 27.11 28.52 3.14
N ALA A 39 26.88 28.92 4.39
CA ALA A 39 26.67 27.98 5.49
C ALA A 39 25.43 27.09 5.25
N TRP A 40 24.30 27.68 4.86
CA TRP A 40 23.08 26.92 4.56
C TRP A 40 23.23 25.98 3.38
N THR A 41 23.87 26.42 2.29
CA THR A 41 24.04 25.54 1.13
C THR A 41 25.04 24.43 1.38
N PHE A 42 26.10 24.70 2.14
CA PHE A 42 27.05 23.67 2.58
C PHE A 42 26.37 22.63 3.47
N CYS A 43 25.59 23.08 4.47
CA CYS A 43 24.84 22.18 5.35
C CYS A 43 23.81 21.34 4.55
N ALA A 44 23.05 21.95 3.65
CA ALA A 44 22.08 21.23 2.81
C ALA A 44 22.78 20.19 1.92
N ALA A 45 23.87 20.58 1.25
CA ALA A 45 24.62 19.70 0.36
C ALA A 45 25.31 18.55 1.09
N LEU A 46 25.75 18.76 2.34
CA LEU A 46 26.38 17.73 3.16
C LEU A 46 25.36 16.78 3.80
N LEU A 47 24.22 17.31 4.27
CA LEU A 47 23.25 16.55 5.06
C LEU A 47 22.15 15.89 4.22
N LEU A 48 21.79 16.44 3.05
CA LEU A 48 20.76 15.84 2.22
C LEU A 48 21.14 14.41 1.78
N PRO A 49 22.29 14.13 1.14
CA PRO A 49 22.62 12.77 0.70
C PRO A 49 22.59 11.72 1.83
N PRO A 50 23.19 11.92 3.02
CA PRO A 50 23.10 10.95 4.10
C PRO A 50 21.69 10.85 4.67
N CYS A 51 20.92 11.94 4.78
CA CYS A 51 19.52 11.85 5.20
C CYS A 51 18.68 11.03 4.21
N LEU A 52 18.87 11.20 2.90
CA LEU A 52 18.16 10.42 1.88
C LEU A 52 18.59 8.96 1.89
N LEU A 53 19.89 8.69 2.06
CA LEU A 53 20.41 7.32 2.16
C LEU A 53 19.91 6.61 3.40
N LEU A 54 19.92 7.29 4.55
CA LEU A 54 19.40 6.75 5.81
C LEU A 54 17.90 6.55 5.76
N ALA A 55 17.14 7.45 5.14
CA ALA A 55 15.72 7.26 4.90
C ALA A 55 15.46 6.04 3.98
N ALA A 56 16.25 5.85 2.91
CA ALA A 56 16.15 4.68 2.05
C ALA A 56 16.51 3.37 2.80
N LEU A 57 17.55 3.40 3.64
CA LEU A 57 17.95 2.26 4.47
C LEU A 57 16.94 1.96 5.58
N ALA A 58 16.31 2.97 6.17
CA ALA A 58 15.26 2.82 7.18
C ALA A 58 14.11 1.93 6.68
N ILE A 59 13.75 2.09 5.40
CA ILE A 59 12.72 1.31 4.73
C ILE A 59 13.13 -0.15 4.62
N SER A 60 14.34 -0.38 4.09
CA SER A 60 14.85 -1.73 3.89
C SER A 60 15.06 -2.47 5.21
N LEU A 61 15.37 -1.73 6.28
CA LEU A 61 15.64 -2.28 7.60
C LEU A 61 14.43 -2.24 8.55
N ARG A 62 13.30 -1.66 8.12
CA ARG A 62 12.08 -1.44 8.94
C ARG A 62 12.37 -0.87 10.33
N ALA A 63 13.37 0.00 10.45
CA ALA A 63 13.92 0.43 11.74
C ALA A 63 13.36 1.79 12.20
N PRO A 64 12.55 1.84 13.29
CA PRO A 64 11.86 3.06 13.76
C PRO A 64 12.78 4.21 14.18
N GLY A 65 14.05 3.94 14.52
CA GLY A 65 15.02 4.98 14.90
C GLY A 65 15.40 5.95 13.77
N PHE A 66 15.26 5.54 12.51
CA PHE A 66 15.69 6.35 11.36
C PHE A 66 14.63 7.34 10.86
N TRP A 67 13.42 7.31 11.40
CA TRP A 67 12.32 8.21 11.02
C TRP A 67 12.59 9.67 11.44
N SER A 68 13.41 9.86 12.46
CA SER A 68 13.96 11.16 12.86
C SER A 68 14.71 11.87 11.73
N PHE A 69 15.36 11.11 10.82
CA PHE A 69 16.03 11.69 9.65
C PHE A 69 15.05 12.10 8.54
N ALA A 70 13.93 11.39 8.39
CA ALA A 70 12.86 11.82 7.49
C ALA A 70 12.24 13.15 7.95
N ALA A 71 12.14 13.37 9.27
CA ALA A 71 11.70 14.65 9.84
C ALA A 71 12.68 15.82 9.59
N LEU A 72 13.97 15.54 9.35
CA LEU A 72 14.96 16.55 8.98
C LEU A 72 14.88 16.96 7.51
N VAL A 73 14.32 16.12 6.65
CA VAL A 73 14.22 16.42 5.21
C VAL A 73 13.46 17.72 4.96
N PRO A 74 12.24 17.97 5.47
CA PRO A 74 11.53 19.25 5.29
C PRO A 74 12.36 20.48 5.69
N VAL A 75 13.15 20.39 6.76
CA VAL A 75 14.00 21.50 7.24
C VAL A 75 15.15 21.76 6.26
N LEU A 76 15.85 20.72 5.82
CA LEU A 76 16.93 20.81 4.83
C LEU A 76 16.41 21.29 3.46
N THR A 77 15.19 20.88 3.11
CA THR A 77 14.45 21.27 1.93
C THR A 77 14.14 22.78 1.92
N LEU A 78 13.67 23.31 3.04
CA LEU A 78 13.37 24.74 3.20
C LEU A 78 14.66 25.58 3.15
N ALA A 79 15.75 25.09 3.76
CA ALA A 79 17.06 25.72 3.66
C ALA A 79 17.58 25.75 2.21
N ALA A 80 17.40 24.66 1.45
CA ALA A 80 17.72 24.59 0.03
C ALA A 80 16.89 25.58 -0.82
N ALA A 81 15.59 25.68 -0.57
CA ALA A 81 14.71 26.62 -1.27
C ALA A 81 15.08 28.08 -0.96
N ALA A 82 15.33 28.42 0.31
CA ALA A 82 15.77 29.75 0.72
C ALA A 82 17.11 30.13 0.09
N SER A 83 18.04 29.16 0.00
CA SER A 83 19.30 29.31 -0.73
C SER A 83 19.04 29.66 -2.20
N ASN A 84 18.18 28.91 -2.90
CA ASN A 84 17.89 29.13 -4.31
C ASN A 84 17.27 30.51 -4.59
N VAL A 85 16.35 30.97 -3.75
CA VAL A 85 15.74 32.30 -3.86
C VAL A 85 16.80 33.40 -3.69
N ALA A 86 17.70 33.26 -2.72
CA ALA A 86 18.80 34.20 -2.52
C ALA A 86 19.78 34.23 -3.71
N THR A 87 20.03 33.08 -4.36
CA THR A 87 20.85 32.99 -5.57
C THR A 87 20.16 33.62 -6.79
N LEU A 88 18.85 33.41 -6.97
CA LEU A 88 18.05 34.05 -8.03
C LEU A 88 18.09 35.58 -7.95
N ALA A 89 17.95 36.14 -6.75
CA ALA A 89 17.94 37.58 -6.55
C ALA A 89 19.26 38.25 -6.99
N ARG A 90 20.39 37.53 -6.89
CA ARG A 90 21.75 38.09 -7.08
C ARG A 90 22.40 37.76 -8.43
N THR A 91 21.70 37.11 -9.35
CA THR A 91 22.25 36.65 -10.64
C THR A 91 21.70 37.42 -11.85
N GLY A 92 22.39 37.40 -12.98
CA GLY A 92 21.94 38.02 -14.23
C GLY A 92 20.75 37.28 -14.87
N LEU A 93 20.02 37.95 -15.78
CA LEU A 93 18.75 37.48 -16.35
C LEU A 93 18.81 36.05 -16.91
N GLY A 94 19.86 35.70 -17.67
CA GLY A 94 20.00 34.35 -18.24
C GLY A 94 20.14 33.24 -17.19
N THR A 95 20.89 33.49 -16.11
CA THR A 95 21.00 32.54 -14.99
C THR A 95 19.72 32.46 -14.19
N ARG A 96 19.00 33.59 -14.03
CA ARG A 96 17.67 33.60 -13.39
C ARG A 96 16.68 32.70 -14.11
N LEU A 97 16.64 32.76 -15.44
CA LEU A 97 15.75 31.91 -16.25
C LEU A 97 16.06 30.42 -16.09
N LEU A 98 17.34 30.02 -16.03
CA LEU A 98 17.74 28.62 -15.81
C LEU A 98 17.50 28.15 -14.37
N CYS A 99 17.58 29.03 -13.37
CA CYS A 99 17.35 28.64 -11.97
C CYS A 99 15.86 28.64 -11.57
N LEU A 100 14.97 29.22 -12.40
CA LEU A 100 13.54 29.31 -12.10
C LEU A 100 12.87 27.93 -11.98
N PRO A 101 13.04 26.98 -12.93
CA PRO A 101 12.44 25.65 -12.80
C PRO A 101 12.96 24.88 -11.58
N ILE A 102 14.25 25.02 -11.28
CA ILE A 102 14.89 24.41 -10.08
C ILE A 102 14.24 24.95 -8.80
N THR A 103 14.00 26.25 -8.73
CA THR A 103 13.39 26.88 -7.56
C THR A 103 11.94 26.48 -7.41
N ALA A 104 11.16 26.48 -8.49
CA ALA A 104 9.77 26.04 -8.49
C ALA A 104 9.65 24.56 -8.08
N TRP A 105 10.53 23.71 -8.59
CA TRP A 105 10.59 22.29 -8.22
C TRP A 105 10.90 22.10 -6.73
N ASN A 106 11.94 22.77 -6.21
CA ASN A 106 12.27 22.69 -4.79
C ASN A 106 11.15 23.25 -3.90
N ALA A 107 10.48 24.34 -4.30
CA ALA A 107 9.34 24.89 -3.56
C ALA A 107 8.15 23.91 -3.53
N LEU A 108 7.88 23.23 -4.63
CA LEU A 108 6.87 22.17 -4.68
C LEU A 108 7.23 21.02 -3.73
N LEU A 109 8.48 20.57 -3.74
CA LEU A 109 8.96 19.55 -2.80
C LEU A 109 8.81 19.98 -1.34
N VAL A 110 9.11 21.24 -0.99
CA VAL A 110 8.83 21.80 0.35
C VAL A 110 7.35 21.63 0.70
N ALA A 111 6.44 22.02 -0.19
CA ALA A 111 5.02 21.92 0.05
C ALA A 111 4.57 20.47 0.26
N VAL A 112 5.04 19.54 -0.58
CA VAL A 112 4.76 18.10 -0.47
C VAL A 112 5.25 17.55 0.88
N PHE A 113 6.51 17.82 1.26
CA PHE A 113 7.07 17.33 2.52
C PHE A 113 6.42 17.95 3.75
N PHE A 114 6.02 19.22 3.67
CA PHE A 114 5.27 19.88 4.74
C PHE A 114 3.88 19.25 4.91
N VAL A 115 3.14 19.06 3.82
CA VAL A 115 1.83 18.39 3.84
C VAL A 115 1.95 16.95 4.37
N ARG A 116 3.00 16.23 3.98
CA ARG A 116 3.29 14.89 4.50
C ARG A 116 3.55 14.91 6.01
N ALA A 117 4.36 15.85 6.49
CA ALA A 117 4.64 15.98 7.92
C ALA A 117 3.37 16.26 8.72
N LEU A 118 2.47 17.12 8.20
CA LEU A 118 1.16 17.36 8.82
C LEU A 118 0.30 16.08 8.85
N ALA A 119 0.21 15.35 7.74
CA ALA A 119 -0.60 14.14 7.64
C ALA A 119 -0.07 12.98 8.50
N ASP A 120 1.23 12.72 8.47
CA ASP A 120 1.82 11.54 9.09
C ASP A 120 2.12 11.75 10.58
N LEU A 121 2.73 12.89 10.93
CA LEU A 121 3.22 13.15 12.29
C LEU A 121 2.14 13.83 13.15
N ALA A 122 1.44 14.82 12.60
CA ALA A 122 0.40 15.53 13.33
C ALA A 122 -0.97 14.84 13.23
N GLY A 123 -1.15 13.90 12.28
CA GLY A 123 -2.44 13.26 12.02
C GLY A 123 -3.49 14.25 11.50
N GLU A 124 -3.05 15.38 10.96
CA GLU A 124 -3.92 16.46 10.49
C GLU A 124 -4.42 16.19 9.08
N ASP A 125 -5.70 16.48 8.85
CA ASP A 125 -6.30 16.31 7.55
C ASP A 125 -5.92 17.46 6.61
N ALA A 126 -5.04 17.17 5.64
CA ALA A 126 -4.61 18.14 4.64
C ALA A 126 -5.64 18.42 3.52
N GLY A 127 -6.84 17.83 3.62
CA GLY A 127 -7.91 18.03 2.66
C GLY A 127 -7.64 17.38 1.30
N SER A 128 -8.55 17.62 0.35
CA SER A 128 -8.47 17.05 -1.00
C SER A 128 -7.26 17.58 -1.77
N PHE A 129 -6.92 18.87 -1.61
CA PHE A 129 -5.78 19.47 -2.29
C PHE A 129 -4.43 18.98 -1.73
N GLY A 130 -4.28 18.95 -0.40
CA GLY A 130 -3.08 18.41 0.22
C GLY A 130 -2.85 16.95 -0.15
N THR A 131 -3.93 16.15 -0.16
CA THR A 131 -3.78 14.76 -0.59
C THR A 131 -3.49 14.62 -2.09
N ALA A 132 -4.06 15.48 -2.94
CA ALA A 132 -3.73 15.52 -4.35
C ALA A 132 -2.25 15.81 -4.59
N LEU A 133 -1.64 16.70 -3.80
CA LEU A 133 -0.19 16.96 -3.85
C LEU A 133 0.62 15.70 -3.55
N LEU A 134 0.24 14.94 -2.51
CA LEU A 134 0.90 13.68 -2.16
C LEU A 134 0.71 12.61 -3.24
N GLY A 135 -0.52 12.44 -3.74
CA GLY A 135 -0.85 11.48 -4.79
C GLY A 135 -0.18 11.80 -6.14
N GLY A 136 -0.14 13.08 -6.52
CA GLY A 136 0.57 13.54 -7.72
C GLY A 136 2.08 13.34 -7.62
N TYR A 137 2.65 13.55 -6.42
CA TYR A 137 4.06 13.27 -6.17
C TYR A 137 4.37 11.78 -6.22
N ALA A 138 3.49 10.95 -5.64
CA ALA A 138 3.61 9.50 -5.69
C ALA A 138 3.53 8.96 -7.13
N ALA A 139 2.59 9.44 -7.94
CA ALA A 139 2.47 9.09 -9.35
C ALA A 139 3.74 9.45 -10.15
N LEU A 140 4.33 10.62 -9.87
CA LEU A 140 5.62 11.01 -10.46
C LEU A 140 6.72 10.01 -10.10
N GLN A 141 6.76 9.53 -8.85
CA GLN A 141 7.75 8.53 -8.43
C GLN A 141 7.54 7.16 -9.06
N THR A 142 6.29 6.76 -9.28
CA THR A 142 5.94 5.57 -10.06
C THR A 142 6.54 5.63 -11.47
N VAL A 143 6.50 6.81 -12.11
CA VAL A 143 7.11 7.03 -13.43
C VAL A 143 8.65 7.03 -13.36
N ILE A 144 9.22 7.68 -12.34
CA ILE A 144 10.68 7.88 -12.24
C ILE A 144 11.41 6.65 -11.69
N GLY A 145 10.77 5.78 -10.90
CA GLY A 145 11.52 4.74 -10.20
C GLY A 145 10.77 3.47 -9.84
N ARG A 146 9.81 3.54 -8.92
CA ARG A 146 9.26 2.34 -8.28
C ARG A 146 7.74 2.34 -8.38
N SER A 147 7.18 1.30 -9.03
CA SER A 147 5.74 1.19 -9.25
C SER A 147 4.92 1.10 -7.96
N ASP A 148 5.55 0.69 -6.86
CA ASP A 148 4.98 0.61 -5.51
C ASP A 148 5.15 1.90 -4.69
N ALA A 149 5.66 2.99 -5.28
CA ALA A 149 5.85 4.26 -4.56
C ALA A 149 4.55 4.72 -3.87
N LEU A 150 3.40 4.64 -4.55
CA LEU A 150 2.07 4.94 -4.01
C LEU A 150 1.71 4.18 -2.72
N VAL A 151 2.33 3.02 -2.51
CA VAL A 151 2.02 2.10 -1.42
C VAL A 151 3.14 2.00 -0.39
N LEU A 152 4.27 2.68 -0.56
CA LEU A 152 5.37 2.64 0.40
C LEU A 152 5.32 3.84 1.38
N PRO A 153 5.49 3.59 2.69
CA PRO A 153 5.32 4.64 3.70
C PRO A 153 6.44 5.69 3.71
N VAL A 154 7.57 5.45 3.05
CA VAL A 154 8.73 6.34 3.05
C VAL A 154 9.15 6.52 1.59
N PHE A 155 8.55 7.51 0.95
CA PHE A 155 8.78 7.82 -0.45
C PHE A 155 10.26 8.11 -0.73
N LEU A 156 10.74 7.70 -1.90
CA LEU A 156 12.05 8.05 -2.42
C LEU A 156 12.13 9.57 -2.50
N HIS A 157 12.86 10.20 -1.59
CA HIS A 157 13.02 11.65 -1.61
C HIS A 157 13.62 12.05 -2.94
N LEU A 158 12.80 12.62 -3.82
CA LEU A 158 13.32 13.13 -5.08
C LEU A 158 14.31 14.26 -4.73
N PRO A 159 15.62 14.11 -4.97
CA PRO A 159 16.60 15.04 -4.45
C PRO A 159 16.47 16.49 -4.96
N PHE A 160 16.86 17.41 -4.07
CA PHE A 160 16.93 18.84 -4.34
C PHE A 160 18.06 19.18 -5.31
N CYS A 161 17.77 20.06 -6.25
CA CYS A 161 18.79 20.69 -7.07
C CYS A 161 19.32 21.93 -6.31
N LEU A 162 20.58 21.89 -5.89
CA LEU A 162 21.29 22.98 -5.20
C LEU A 162 22.24 23.70 -6.17
N PRO A 163 21.80 24.73 -6.91
CA PRO A 163 22.72 25.56 -7.68
C PRO A 163 23.48 26.52 -6.74
N LEU A 164 24.80 26.37 -6.66
CA LEU A 164 25.69 27.45 -6.21
C LEU A 164 26.34 28.14 -7.41
N ALA A 165 26.34 29.47 -7.41
CA ALA A 165 27.07 30.31 -8.38
C ALA A 165 28.33 30.87 -7.70
N THR A 166 29.48 31.09 -8.38
CA THR A 166 29.73 32.35 -9.11
C THR A 166 30.86 32.33 -10.16
N THR A 167 31.48 31.21 -10.49
CA THR A 167 32.46 31.15 -11.61
C THR A 167 31.85 30.44 -12.80
N ILE A 168 31.29 31.21 -13.74
CA ILE A 168 30.56 30.66 -14.88
C ILE A 168 31.54 30.24 -15.99
N GLY A 169 32.19 29.09 -15.80
CA GLY A 169 32.70 28.30 -16.91
C GLY A 169 31.54 27.63 -17.67
N TRP A 170 31.75 27.25 -18.93
CA TRP A 170 30.70 26.62 -19.75
C TRP A 170 30.13 25.34 -19.11
N HIS A 171 30.96 24.55 -18.45
CA HIS A 171 30.55 23.35 -17.70
C HIS A 171 29.50 23.63 -16.62
N HIS A 172 29.60 24.77 -15.91
CA HIS A 172 28.62 25.16 -14.88
C HIS A 172 27.26 25.50 -15.50
N ARG A 173 27.26 26.20 -16.65
CA ARG A 173 26.02 26.52 -17.38
C ARG A 173 25.33 25.24 -17.85
N LEU A 174 26.09 24.24 -18.29
CA LEU A 174 25.54 22.95 -18.68
C LEU A 174 24.94 22.19 -17.50
N ALA A 175 25.61 22.16 -16.35
CA ALA A 175 25.07 21.51 -15.15
C ALA A 175 23.75 22.15 -14.68
N ILE A 176 23.70 23.49 -14.62
CA ILE A 176 22.46 24.22 -14.28
C ILE A 176 21.39 24.02 -15.37
N GLY A 177 21.77 24.03 -16.65
CA GLY A 177 20.86 23.77 -17.75
C GLY A 177 20.25 22.37 -17.70
N ALA A 178 21.05 21.35 -17.42
CA ALA A 178 20.59 19.97 -17.23
C ALA A 178 19.65 19.85 -16.01
N ALA A 179 20.04 20.44 -14.87
CA ALA A 179 19.21 20.47 -13.67
C ALA A 179 17.87 21.20 -13.92
N SER A 180 17.90 22.31 -14.66
CA SER A 180 16.72 23.06 -15.06
C SER A 180 15.80 22.26 -15.96
N ALA A 181 16.35 21.60 -16.98
CA ALA A 181 15.58 20.75 -17.89
C ALA A 181 14.93 19.59 -17.13
N TRP A 182 15.67 18.99 -16.19
CA TRP A 182 15.15 17.92 -15.35
C TRP A 182 14.05 18.39 -14.39
N SER A 183 14.25 19.51 -13.70
CA SER A 183 13.23 20.11 -12.83
C SER A 183 11.98 20.49 -13.62
N LEU A 184 12.13 21.01 -14.85
CA LEU A 184 11.01 21.31 -15.72
C LEU A 184 10.26 20.03 -16.15
N ALA A 185 10.98 18.94 -16.46
CA ALA A 185 10.36 17.66 -16.76
C ALA A 185 9.58 17.11 -15.55
N CYS A 186 10.14 17.17 -14.34
CA CYS A 186 9.46 16.75 -13.12
C CYS A 186 8.22 17.60 -12.82
N LEU A 187 8.32 18.93 -12.95
CA LEU A 187 7.18 19.84 -12.83
C LEU A 187 6.09 19.54 -13.87
N GLY A 188 6.48 19.27 -15.12
CA GLY A 188 5.55 18.92 -16.19
C GLY A 188 4.82 17.60 -15.92
N LEU A 189 5.55 16.55 -15.55
CA LEU A 189 4.97 15.26 -15.17
C LEU A 189 4.04 15.38 -13.96
N PHE A 190 4.45 16.14 -12.93
CA PHE A 190 3.60 16.43 -11.78
C PHE A 190 2.33 17.18 -12.18
N ALA A 191 2.44 18.23 -12.99
CA ALA A 191 1.31 19.01 -13.47
C ALA A 191 0.32 18.16 -14.29
N VAL A 192 0.81 17.18 -15.06
CA VAL A 192 -0.03 16.21 -15.78
C VAL A 192 -0.74 15.24 -14.83
N ALA A 193 -0.08 14.81 -13.75
CA ALA A 193 -0.68 13.90 -12.77
C ALA A 193 -1.71 14.57 -11.85
N MET A 194 -1.51 15.86 -11.53
CA MET A 194 -2.31 16.60 -10.53
C MET A 194 -3.83 16.58 -10.77
N PRO A 195 -4.36 16.79 -12.00
CA PRO A 195 -5.81 16.72 -12.23
C PRO A 195 -6.41 15.38 -11.81
N SER A 196 -5.77 14.26 -12.20
CA SER A 196 -6.24 12.92 -11.83
C SER A 196 -6.10 12.65 -10.33
N ALA A 197 -5.02 13.10 -9.69
CA ALA A 197 -4.81 12.95 -8.27
C ALA A 197 -5.84 13.76 -7.46
N HIS A 198 -6.14 14.98 -7.90
CA HIS A 198 -7.14 15.83 -7.28
C HIS A 198 -8.55 15.31 -7.46
N ASP A 199 -8.92 14.88 -8.67
CA ASP A 199 -10.21 14.28 -8.94
C ASP A 199 -10.42 13.01 -8.09
N ARG A 200 -9.41 12.13 -8.03
CA ARG A 200 -9.43 10.94 -7.19
C ARG A 200 -9.58 11.28 -5.70
N ALA A 201 -8.75 12.17 -5.18
CA ALA A 201 -8.80 12.58 -3.78
C ALA A 201 -10.15 13.21 -3.43
N SER A 202 -10.64 14.12 -4.25
CA SER A 202 -11.92 14.79 -4.05
C SER A 202 -13.08 13.79 -4.08
N ARG A 203 -13.12 12.82 -5.01
CA ARG A 203 -14.22 11.86 -5.12
C ARG A 203 -14.24 10.81 -4.00
N PHE A 204 -13.09 10.34 -3.51
CA PHE A 204 -13.07 9.45 -2.35
C PHE A 204 -13.43 10.18 -1.06
N ARG A 205 -13.19 11.48 -0.98
CA ARG A 205 -13.52 12.32 0.18
C ARG A 205 -14.93 12.92 0.15
N ALA A 206 -15.51 13.12 -1.04
CA ALA A 206 -16.79 13.81 -1.23
C ALA A 206 -17.99 13.07 -0.60
N ASP A 207 -17.88 11.75 -0.46
CA ASP A 207 -18.88 10.94 0.22
C ASP A 207 -18.72 11.06 1.74
N GLU A 208 -19.17 12.16 2.33
CA GLU A 208 -19.62 12.14 3.73
C GLU A 208 -20.88 11.27 3.77
N LEU A 209 -20.69 9.96 3.90
CA LEU A 209 -21.82 9.04 4.09
C LEU A 209 -22.45 9.38 5.45
N ALA A 210 -23.49 10.21 5.40
CA ALA A 210 -24.15 10.88 6.53
C ALA A 210 -24.80 9.93 7.55
N THR A 211 -24.77 8.62 7.29
CA THR A 211 -25.28 7.58 8.16
C THR A 211 -24.17 6.62 8.54
N THR A 212 -23.94 6.46 9.85
CA THR A 212 -23.09 5.41 10.40
C THR A 212 -23.76 4.06 10.10
N THR A 213 -23.38 3.43 8.99
CA THR A 213 -23.81 2.07 8.69
C THR A 213 -22.95 1.12 9.50
N THR A 214 -23.58 0.32 10.35
CA THR A 214 -22.91 -0.74 11.10
C THR A 214 -23.11 -2.07 10.39
N LEU A 215 -22.20 -3.02 10.61
CA LEU A 215 -22.44 -4.40 10.22
C LEU A 215 -23.65 -4.95 10.98
N ARG A 216 -24.39 -5.88 10.36
CA ARG A 216 -25.49 -6.56 11.04
C ARG A 216 -24.93 -7.48 12.13
N PRO A 217 -25.69 -7.82 13.19
CA PRO A 217 -25.18 -8.63 14.31
C PRO A 217 -24.63 -10.01 13.88
N ASP A 218 -25.21 -10.60 12.83
CA ASP A 218 -24.82 -11.85 12.18
C ASP A 218 -23.55 -11.74 11.32
N GLN A 219 -23.09 -10.52 11.02
CA GLN A 219 -21.94 -10.27 10.15
C GLN A 219 -20.65 -10.07 10.93
N VAL A 220 -19.56 -10.63 10.41
CA VAL A 220 -18.25 -10.61 11.07
C VAL A 220 -17.33 -9.58 10.43
N LEU A 221 -16.76 -8.68 11.23
CA LEU A 221 -15.55 -7.94 10.86
C LEU A 221 -14.34 -8.83 11.16
N GLY A 222 -13.53 -9.11 10.14
CA GLY A 222 -12.22 -9.73 10.27
C GLY A 222 -11.10 -8.77 9.87
N VAL A 223 -9.88 -9.12 10.23
CA VAL A 223 -8.69 -8.36 9.84
C VAL A 223 -7.58 -9.29 9.39
N ARG A 224 -6.89 -8.90 8.32
CA ARG A 224 -5.68 -9.56 7.86
C ARG A 224 -4.47 -9.01 8.59
N VAL A 225 -3.60 -9.93 8.99
CA VAL A 225 -2.44 -9.61 9.81
C VAL A 225 -1.20 -10.21 9.15
N ALA A 226 -0.20 -9.37 8.88
CA ALA A 226 1.09 -9.80 8.34
C ALA A 226 2.03 -10.16 9.48
N TRP A 227 2.34 -11.44 9.62
CA TRP A 227 3.27 -11.95 10.63
C TRP A 227 4.66 -12.12 10.00
N ASP A 228 5.35 -11.00 9.83
CA ASP A 228 6.72 -10.95 9.33
C ASP A 228 7.71 -10.95 10.50
N ALA A 229 9.00 -11.22 10.23
CA ALA A 229 10.08 -11.17 11.23
C ALA A 229 10.26 -9.81 11.93
N ALA A 230 9.57 -8.76 11.48
CA ALA A 230 9.60 -7.44 12.13
C ALA A 230 8.79 -7.40 13.44
N SER A 231 7.90 -8.36 13.68
CA SER A 231 7.12 -8.50 14.93
C SER A 231 7.86 -9.34 16.00
N ASP A 232 9.18 -9.37 15.95
CA ASP A 232 10.00 -10.19 16.87
C ASP A 232 9.98 -9.58 18.29
N GLY A 233 9.20 -10.22 19.17
CA GLY A 233 9.19 -9.98 20.62
C GLY A 233 7.81 -10.07 21.25
N ASP A 234 7.75 -10.57 22.49
CA ASP A 234 6.48 -10.74 23.21
C ASP A 234 5.71 -9.42 23.39
N ALA A 235 6.42 -8.30 23.53
CA ALA A 235 5.80 -6.97 23.63
C ALA A 235 5.10 -6.54 22.34
N ALA A 236 5.75 -6.73 21.18
CA ALA A 236 5.16 -6.40 19.88
C ALA A 236 3.95 -7.28 19.58
N ARG A 237 4.01 -8.57 19.93
CA ARG A 237 2.86 -9.49 19.83
C ARG A 237 1.71 -9.06 20.71
N ALA A 238 1.96 -8.74 21.97
CA ALA A 238 0.94 -8.28 22.91
C ALA A 238 0.27 -6.98 22.45
N GLU A 239 1.05 -6.04 21.89
CA GLU A 239 0.51 -4.82 21.29
C GLU A 239 -0.40 -5.12 20.09
N GLN A 240 0.05 -6.01 19.21
CA GLN A 240 -0.73 -6.42 18.04
C GLN A 240 -2.03 -7.14 18.43
N HIS A 241 -2.00 -7.98 19.47
CA HIS A 241 -3.19 -8.58 20.08
C HIS A 241 -4.13 -7.52 20.65
N ALA A 242 -3.60 -6.55 21.38
CA ALA A 242 -4.38 -5.46 21.95
C ALA A 242 -5.05 -4.61 20.86
N LEU A 243 -4.37 -4.34 19.75
CA LEU A 243 -4.91 -3.65 18.58
C LEU A 243 -6.01 -4.48 17.90
N TRP A 244 -5.78 -5.77 17.71
CA TRP A 244 -6.78 -6.64 17.10
C TRP A 244 -8.05 -6.77 17.95
N ILE A 245 -7.89 -7.03 19.26
CA ILE A 245 -9.00 -7.10 20.22
C ILE A 245 -9.70 -5.75 20.28
N GLY A 246 -8.93 -4.66 20.37
CA GLY A 246 -9.43 -3.29 20.46
C GLY A 246 -10.24 -2.87 19.24
N LEU A 247 -9.92 -3.37 18.05
CA LEU A 247 -10.70 -3.16 16.83
C LEU A 247 -12.07 -3.84 16.89
N GLY A 248 -12.25 -4.87 17.72
CA GLY A 248 -13.48 -5.67 17.79
C GLY A 248 -13.62 -6.69 16.65
N ALA A 249 -12.54 -6.99 15.92
CA ALA A 249 -12.59 -7.91 14.78
C ALA A 249 -12.71 -9.38 15.24
N ARG A 250 -13.81 -10.06 14.91
CA ARG A 250 -14.12 -11.44 15.32
C ARG A 250 -13.55 -12.52 14.42
N ALA A 251 -12.78 -12.15 13.39
CA ALA A 251 -12.01 -13.08 12.58
C ALA A 251 -10.57 -12.60 12.37
N LEU A 252 -9.62 -13.53 12.44
CA LEU A 252 -8.22 -13.37 12.09
C LEU A 252 -7.98 -13.97 10.71
N CYS A 253 -7.36 -13.21 9.81
CA CYS A 253 -6.97 -13.69 8.50
C CYS A 253 -5.44 -13.68 8.36
N ILE A 254 -4.86 -14.81 7.94
CA ILE A 254 -3.41 -14.99 7.77
C ILE A 254 -3.09 -15.55 6.39
N ASP A 255 -1.91 -15.21 5.87
CA ASP A 255 -1.40 -15.85 4.66
C ASP A 255 -0.53 -17.06 5.01
N VAL A 256 -0.75 -18.15 4.28
CA VAL A 256 -0.04 -19.41 4.46
C VAL A 256 0.60 -19.81 3.14
N ASP A 257 1.92 -19.88 3.10
CA ASP A 257 2.72 -20.33 1.96
C ASP A 257 3.42 -21.67 2.29
N ALA A 258 3.96 -22.36 1.26
CA ALA A 258 4.66 -23.63 1.47
C ALA A 258 5.87 -23.47 2.39
N GLU A 259 6.58 -22.35 2.26
CA GLU A 259 7.77 -22.00 3.03
C GLU A 259 7.48 -21.87 4.53
N LEU A 260 6.25 -21.52 4.93
CA LEU A 260 5.84 -21.52 6.34
C LEU A 260 6.09 -22.88 7.01
N PHE A 261 5.78 -23.98 6.31
CA PHE A 261 5.89 -25.33 6.87
C PHE A 261 7.32 -25.88 6.91
N GLU A 262 8.22 -25.24 6.17
CA GLU A 262 9.66 -25.54 6.11
C GLU A 262 10.46 -24.73 7.14
N ASP A 263 9.85 -23.73 7.78
CA ASP A 263 10.42 -22.85 8.79
C ASP A 263 9.75 -23.10 10.16
N PRO A 264 10.30 -24.00 11.01
CA PRO A 264 9.67 -24.36 12.29
C PRO A 264 9.46 -23.16 13.24
N PRO A 265 10.40 -22.21 13.41
CA PRO A 265 10.14 -21.01 14.19
C PRO A 265 8.98 -20.15 13.68
N ARG A 266 8.87 -19.93 12.37
CA ARG A 266 7.75 -19.18 11.78
C ARG A 266 6.43 -19.94 11.92
N LEU A 267 6.44 -21.26 11.71
CA LEU A 267 5.28 -22.10 11.90
C LEU A 267 4.77 -22.06 13.35
N GLN A 268 5.66 -22.24 14.33
CA GLN A 268 5.26 -22.21 15.74
C GLN A 268 4.60 -20.89 16.11
N ARG A 269 5.16 -19.76 15.64
CA ARG A 269 4.54 -18.44 15.85
C ARG A 269 3.14 -18.37 15.29
N VAL A 270 2.94 -18.79 14.04
CA VAL A 270 1.59 -18.82 13.44
C VAL A 270 0.66 -19.74 14.24
N THR A 271 1.13 -20.91 14.67
CA THR A 271 0.35 -21.82 15.52
C THR A 271 -0.06 -21.18 16.84
N ASP A 272 0.85 -20.47 17.52
CA ASP A 272 0.55 -19.75 18.77
C ASP A 272 -0.50 -18.66 18.54
N GLU A 273 -0.42 -17.94 17.42
CA GLU A 273 -1.41 -16.93 17.04
C GLU A 273 -2.79 -17.53 16.77
N LEU A 274 -2.84 -18.69 16.12
CA LEU A 274 -4.09 -19.40 15.91
C LEU A 274 -4.67 -19.96 17.20
N ALA A 275 -3.83 -20.40 18.14
CA ALA A 275 -4.27 -20.82 19.47
C ALA A 275 -4.88 -19.63 20.22
N PHE A 276 -4.17 -18.50 20.27
CA PHE A 276 -4.67 -17.28 20.88
C PHE A 276 -6.01 -16.82 20.28
N ALA A 277 -6.14 -16.86 18.95
CA ALA A 277 -7.39 -16.52 18.28
C ALA A 277 -8.58 -17.40 18.71
N ARG A 278 -8.35 -18.71 18.88
CA ARG A 278 -9.37 -19.65 19.33
C ARG A 278 -9.72 -19.47 20.80
N ASP A 279 -8.73 -19.19 21.64
CA ASP A 279 -8.94 -18.90 23.07
C ASP A 279 -9.81 -17.65 23.26
N GLU A 280 -9.65 -16.67 22.37
CA GLU A 280 -10.48 -15.47 22.28
C GLU A 280 -11.84 -15.70 21.57
N HIS A 281 -12.18 -16.94 21.23
CA HIS A 281 -13.39 -17.33 20.49
C HIS A 281 -13.57 -16.62 19.14
N ARG A 282 -12.48 -16.41 18.40
CA ARG A 282 -12.46 -15.74 17.10
C ARG A 282 -12.22 -16.74 15.98
N ALA A 283 -12.85 -16.50 14.84
CA ALA A 283 -12.68 -17.35 13.66
C ALA A 283 -11.29 -17.14 13.04
N VAL A 284 -10.71 -18.22 12.53
CA VAL A 284 -9.43 -18.23 11.83
C VAL A 284 -9.64 -18.52 10.35
N ILE A 285 -9.15 -17.64 9.50
CA ILE A 285 -9.15 -17.78 8.04
C ILE A 285 -7.71 -17.84 7.56
N ALA A 286 -7.33 -18.94 6.92
CA ALA A 286 -6.03 -19.10 6.28
C ALA A 286 -6.15 -18.92 4.77
N ILE A 287 -5.41 -17.96 4.20
CA ILE A 287 -5.30 -17.78 2.75
C ILE A 287 -4.12 -18.56 2.24
N ALA A 288 -4.39 -19.66 1.52
CA ALA A 288 -3.34 -20.43 0.87
C ALA A 288 -2.73 -19.62 -0.27
N ARG A 289 -1.42 -19.36 -0.18
CA ARG A 289 -0.65 -18.63 -1.17
C ARG A 289 0.19 -19.60 -2.01
N PRO A 290 0.37 -19.30 -3.30
CA PRO A 290 1.39 -19.95 -4.10
C PRO A 290 2.77 -19.88 -3.42
N PRO A 291 3.61 -20.92 -3.57
CA PRO A 291 5.01 -20.87 -3.16
C PRO A 291 5.70 -19.61 -3.70
N ARG A 292 6.53 -18.95 -2.89
CA ARG A 292 7.15 -17.65 -3.25
C ARG A 292 8.00 -17.74 -4.51
N ILE A 293 8.61 -18.90 -4.77
CA ILE A 293 9.36 -19.16 -6.02
C ILE A 293 8.52 -18.89 -7.28
N ARG A 294 7.20 -19.04 -7.20
CA ARG A 294 6.27 -18.78 -8.32
C ARG A 294 6.12 -17.30 -8.66
N ARG A 295 6.58 -16.39 -7.78
CA ARG A 295 6.75 -14.96 -8.13
C ARG A 295 7.88 -14.75 -9.15
N LEU A 296 8.85 -15.66 -9.21
CA LEU A 296 10.02 -15.57 -10.08
C LEU A 296 9.95 -16.52 -11.28
N LEU A 297 9.40 -17.72 -11.08
CA LEU A 297 9.36 -18.79 -12.07
C LEU A 297 7.93 -19.32 -12.25
N PRO A 298 7.32 -19.21 -13.45
CA PRO A 298 6.01 -19.80 -13.69
C PRO A 298 5.99 -21.30 -13.41
N ALA A 299 4.82 -21.82 -13.03
CA ALA A 299 4.63 -23.26 -13.01
C ALA A 299 4.72 -23.83 -14.43
N ALA A 300 5.16 -25.09 -14.55
CA ALA A 300 5.30 -25.75 -15.86
C ALA A 300 3.95 -25.97 -16.55
N SER A 301 2.88 -26.14 -15.78
CA SER A 301 1.51 -26.32 -16.25
C SER A 301 0.52 -26.00 -15.12
N LEU A 302 -0.75 -25.80 -15.49
CA LEU A 302 -1.82 -25.58 -14.51
C LEU A 302 -2.05 -26.79 -13.58
N PRO A 303 -2.05 -28.06 -14.06
CA PRO A 303 -2.09 -29.21 -13.16
C PRO A 303 -0.93 -29.26 -12.16
N ALA A 304 0.30 -28.96 -12.60
CA ALA A 304 1.46 -28.93 -11.70
C ALA A 304 1.31 -27.84 -10.62
N PHE A 305 0.78 -26.67 -11.00
CA PHE A 305 0.45 -25.62 -10.06
C PHE A 305 -0.59 -26.06 -9.02
N PHE A 306 -1.65 -26.75 -9.45
CA PHE A 306 -2.68 -27.26 -8.55
C PHE A 306 -2.16 -28.36 -7.62
N ASP A 307 -1.27 -29.24 -8.09
CA ASP A 307 -0.63 -30.25 -7.25
C ASP A 307 0.27 -29.61 -6.17
N GLU A 308 0.98 -28.53 -6.49
CA GLU A 308 1.73 -27.74 -5.50
C GLU A 308 0.82 -27.10 -4.46
N MET A 309 -0.29 -26.50 -4.90
CA MET A 309 -1.28 -25.91 -4.00
C MET A 309 -1.95 -26.96 -3.11
N ALA A 310 -2.23 -28.16 -3.63
CA ALA A 310 -2.83 -29.25 -2.86
C ALA A 310 -1.97 -29.63 -1.65
N LYS A 311 -0.63 -29.62 -1.78
CA LYS A 311 0.28 -29.82 -0.64
C LYS A 311 0.12 -28.71 0.41
N VAL A 312 0.00 -27.45 -0.01
CA VAL A 312 -0.22 -26.32 0.91
C VAL A 312 -1.57 -26.43 1.61
N HIS A 313 -2.63 -26.77 0.86
CA HIS A 313 -3.98 -26.98 1.40
C HIS A 313 -3.99 -28.09 2.46
N TRP A 314 -3.38 -29.24 2.16
CA TRP A 314 -3.28 -30.36 3.08
C TRP A 314 -2.52 -29.99 4.35
N LEU A 315 -1.31 -29.43 4.23
CA LEU A 315 -0.49 -29.04 5.37
C LEU A 315 -1.16 -27.96 6.22
N CYS A 316 -1.87 -27.02 5.61
CA CYS A 316 -2.65 -26.02 6.32
C CYS A 316 -3.79 -26.66 7.13
N ALA A 317 -4.54 -27.58 6.53
CA ALA A 317 -5.63 -28.28 7.21
C ALA A 317 -5.12 -29.17 8.37
N GLU A 318 -4.04 -29.91 8.13
CA GLU A 318 -3.48 -30.88 9.08
C GLU A 318 -2.74 -30.18 10.25
N ARG A 319 -1.88 -29.20 9.95
CA ARG A 319 -0.97 -28.63 10.95
C ARG A 319 -1.48 -27.34 11.60
N LEU A 320 -2.27 -26.55 10.87
CA LEU A 320 -2.81 -25.28 11.40
C LEU A 320 -4.27 -25.41 11.83
N ALA A 321 -5.04 -26.30 11.20
CA ALA A 321 -6.45 -26.58 11.50
C ALA A 321 -7.35 -25.33 11.60
N PRO A 322 -7.26 -24.33 10.69
CA PRO A 322 -8.07 -23.12 10.75
C PRO A 322 -9.57 -23.43 10.55
N ASP A 323 -10.45 -22.51 10.97
CA ASP A 323 -11.89 -22.67 10.71
C ASP A 323 -12.19 -22.64 9.21
N TRP A 324 -11.49 -21.75 8.48
CA TRP A 324 -11.63 -21.60 7.03
C TRP A 324 -10.28 -21.62 6.31
N ILE A 325 -10.25 -22.27 5.14
CA ILE A 325 -9.14 -22.22 4.19
C ILE A 325 -9.63 -21.59 2.88
N VAL A 326 -9.03 -20.46 2.50
CA VAL A 326 -9.17 -19.92 1.14
C VAL A 326 -8.23 -20.71 0.24
N LEU A 327 -8.79 -21.59 -0.60
CA LEU A 327 -8.03 -22.47 -1.48
C LEU A 327 -7.26 -21.66 -2.53
N PHE A 328 -7.94 -20.67 -3.12
CA PHE A 328 -7.37 -19.81 -4.14
C PHE A 328 -7.86 -18.37 -3.93
N ASP A 329 -6.93 -17.43 -3.93
CA ASP A 329 -7.22 -15.99 -3.95
C ASP A 329 -7.08 -15.47 -5.39
N ASP A 330 -8.21 -15.14 -5.99
CA ASP A 330 -8.39 -14.63 -7.34
C ASP A 330 -7.78 -15.53 -8.44
N PRO A 331 -8.42 -16.69 -8.74
CA PRO A 331 -7.91 -17.69 -9.68
C PRO A 331 -7.59 -17.18 -11.08
N PHE A 332 -8.24 -16.10 -11.50
CA PHE A 332 -8.06 -15.49 -12.82
C PHE A 332 -7.36 -14.12 -12.80
N GLY A 333 -6.86 -13.69 -11.65
CA GLY A 333 -6.09 -12.43 -11.53
C GLY A 333 -4.79 -12.61 -10.77
N ALA A 334 -4.82 -12.85 -9.46
CA ALA A 334 -3.58 -13.03 -8.69
C ALA A 334 -2.78 -14.27 -9.13
N LEU A 335 -3.44 -15.35 -9.58
CA LEU A 335 -2.76 -16.52 -10.17
C LEU A 335 -2.17 -16.26 -11.58
N VAL A 336 -2.71 -15.30 -12.33
CA VAL A 336 -2.12 -14.85 -13.61
C VAL A 336 -0.79 -14.16 -13.37
N ARG A 337 -0.63 -13.47 -12.24
CA ARG A 337 0.65 -12.86 -11.84
C ARG A 337 1.73 -13.92 -11.55
N SER A 338 1.35 -15.14 -11.16
CA SER A 338 2.26 -16.30 -11.13
C SER A 338 2.56 -16.90 -12.52
N ARG A 339 2.14 -16.22 -13.60
CA ARG A 339 2.49 -16.50 -15.01
C ARG A 339 2.12 -17.91 -15.49
N VAL A 340 1.05 -18.48 -14.96
CA VAL A 340 0.48 -19.74 -15.46
C VAL A 340 -0.60 -19.40 -16.50
N ASP A 341 -0.59 -20.08 -17.65
CA ASP A 341 -1.66 -19.93 -18.64
C ASP A 341 -2.98 -20.38 -18.00
N LEU A 342 -4.01 -19.52 -18.08
CA LEU A 342 -5.26 -19.76 -17.38
C LEU A 342 -6.00 -20.89 -18.08
N GLY A 343 -6.26 -21.96 -17.33
CA GLY A 343 -7.19 -23.00 -17.76
C GLY A 343 -8.60 -22.48 -17.93
N THR A 344 -9.49 -23.37 -18.32
CA THR A 344 -10.91 -23.05 -18.47
C THR A 344 -11.59 -22.85 -17.11
N VAL A 345 -12.81 -22.30 -17.12
CA VAL A 345 -13.67 -22.23 -15.92
C VAL A 345 -13.90 -23.63 -15.35
N ALA A 346 -14.03 -24.66 -16.20
CA ALA A 346 -14.20 -26.05 -15.77
C ALA A 346 -12.96 -26.57 -15.02
N ASP A 347 -11.75 -26.26 -15.50
CA ASP A 347 -10.51 -26.65 -14.82
C ASP A 347 -10.40 -26.00 -13.45
N SER A 348 -10.82 -24.74 -13.34
CA SER A 348 -10.82 -24.01 -12.06
C SER A 348 -11.84 -24.60 -11.08
N ILE A 349 -13.04 -24.98 -11.53
CA ILE A 349 -14.04 -25.66 -10.70
C ILE A 349 -13.47 -26.99 -10.19
N ALA A 350 -12.96 -27.84 -11.09
CA ALA A 350 -12.41 -29.14 -10.72
C ALA A 350 -11.25 -29.02 -9.71
N ALA A 351 -10.39 -28.02 -9.86
CA ALA A 351 -9.32 -27.76 -8.90
C ALA A 351 -9.83 -27.31 -7.52
N CYS A 352 -10.87 -26.48 -7.48
CA CYS A 352 -11.51 -26.06 -6.23
C CYS A 352 -12.20 -27.23 -5.53
N GLU A 353 -12.89 -28.08 -6.27
CA GLU A 353 -13.57 -29.27 -5.75
C GLU A 353 -12.54 -30.28 -5.20
N ARG A 354 -11.48 -30.57 -5.96
CA ARG A 354 -10.38 -31.43 -5.51
C ARG A 354 -9.70 -30.89 -4.25
N GLY A 355 -9.36 -29.60 -4.23
CA GLY A 355 -8.76 -28.95 -3.07
C GLY A 355 -9.67 -29.00 -1.84
N ALA A 356 -10.98 -28.83 -2.01
CA ALA A 356 -11.95 -28.95 -0.92
C ALA A 356 -12.02 -30.37 -0.36
N ASP A 357 -11.97 -31.39 -1.21
CA ASP A 357 -11.97 -32.78 -0.78
C ASP A 357 -10.66 -33.17 -0.10
N ASP A 358 -9.51 -32.70 -0.58
CA ASP A 358 -8.21 -32.95 0.04
C ASP A 358 -8.13 -32.29 1.44
N VAL A 359 -8.64 -31.06 1.59
CA VAL A 359 -8.78 -30.42 2.92
C VAL A 359 -9.69 -31.23 3.84
N ARG A 360 -10.85 -31.69 3.35
CA ARG A 360 -11.79 -32.48 4.16
C ARG A 360 -11.19 -33.80 4.63
N ARG A 361 -10.37 -34.45 3.80
CA ARG A 361 -9.64 -35.68 4.16
C ARG A 361 -8.55 -35.42 5.20
N ALA A 362 -7.84 -34.30 5.09
CA ALA A 362 -6.82 -33.91 6.05
C ALA A 362 -7.43 -33.51 7.40
N ASN A 363 -8.54 -32.76 7.37
CA ASN A 363 -9.24 -32.30 8.56
C ASN A 363 -10.71 -31.94 8.23
N GLU A 364 -11.66 -32.75 8.69
CA GLU A 364 -13.09 -32.57 8.42
C GLU A 364 -13.70 -31.30 9.03
N ARG A 365 -13.02 -30.69 10.01
CA ARG A 365 -13.49 -29.45 10.66
C ARG A 365 -13.18 -28.21 9.84
N CYS A 366 -12.19 -28.26 8.97
CA CYS A 366 -11.80 -27.13 8.14
C CYS A 366 -12.84 -26.91 7.03
N GLN A 367 -13.39 -25.71 6.99
CA GLN A 367 -14.27 -25.26 5.92
C GLN A 367 -13.44 -24.63 4.80
N THR A 368 -13.94 -24.68 3.57
CA THR A 368 -13.21 -24.17 2.41
C THR A 368 -13.99 -23.10 1.68
N MET A 369 -13.26 -22.15 1.11
CA MET A 369 -13.79 -21.11 0.25
C MET A 369 -12.79 -20.74 -0.85
N VAL A 370 -13.28 -19.99 -1.83
CA VAL A 370 -12.47 -19.43 -2.94
C VAL A 370 -12.78 -17.95 -3.03
N VAL A 371 -11.77 -17.11 -3.16
CA VAL A 371 -11.95 -15.66 -3.32
C VAL A 371 -11.86 -15.28 -4.79
N ILE A 372 -12.85 -14.56 -5.31
CA ILE A 372 -12.87 -14.06 -6.69
C ILE A 372 -12.60 -12.55 -6.69
N GLY A 373 -11.55 -12.09 -7.38
CA GLY A 373 -11.16 -10.67 -7.42
C GLY A 373 -11.39 -10.00 -8.76
N THR A 374 -11.24 -10.74 -9.87
CA THR A 374 -11.56 -10.25 -11.20
C THR A 374 -13.07 -10.22 -11.46
N ARG A 375 -13.51 -9.23 -12.23
CA ARG A 375 -14.91 -9.00 -12.62
C ARG A 375 -15.21 -9.44 -14.05
N ALA A 376 -14.30 -10.20 -14.66
CA ALA A 376 -14.47 -10.65 -16.03
C ALA A 376 -15.62 -11.69 -16.15
N PRO A 377 -16.25 -11.84 -17.33
CA PRO A 377 -17.38 -12.76 -17.51
C PRO A 377 -17.09 -14.24 -17.17
N HIS A 378 -15.84 -14.67 -17.26
CA HIS A 378 -15.45 -16.03 -16.84
C HIS A 378 -15.38 -16.17 -15.31
N ALA A 379 -15.03 -15.11 -14.59
CA ALA A 379 -14.99 -15.09 -13.14
C ALA A 379 -16.40 -15.09 -12.54
N GLN A 380 -17.34 -14.37 -13.16
CA GLN A 380 -18.76 -14.47 -12.83
C GLN A 380 -19.28 -15.91 -12.96
N ARG A 381 -18.98 -16.58 -14.09
CA ARG A 381 -19.36 -17.98 -14.30
C ARG A 381 -18.77 -18.92 -13.25
N LEU A 382 -17.53 -18.69 -12.84
CA LEU A 382 -16.90 -19.44 -11.76
C LEU A 382 -17.61 -19.19 -10.42
N PHE A 383 -17.87 -17.93 -10.08
CA PHE A 383 -18.62 -17.54 -8.88
C PHE A 383 -19.99 -18.22 -8.84
N GLU A 384 -20.77 -18.11 -9.92
CA GLU A 384 -22.10 -18.70 -10.04
C GLU A 384 -22.11 -20.23 -9.92
N ALA A 385 -21.07 -20.90 -10.42
CA ALA A 385 -20.95 -22.35 -10.34
C ALA A 385 -20.59 -22.82 -8.91
N LEU A 386 -19.68 -22.11 -8.25
CA LEU A 386 -19.17 -22.44 -6.92
C LEU A 386 -20.09 -21.98 -5.78
N ALA A 387 -20.94 -20.97 -5.99
CA ALA A 387 -21.87 -20.45 -5.00
C ALA A 387 -23.17 -21.27 -4.85
N ARG A 388 -23.30 -22.37 -5.60
CA ARG A 388 -24.46 -23.28 -5.52
C ARG A 388 -24.40 -24.14 -4.27
N ARG A 389 -25.56 -24.68 -3.88
CA ARG A 389 -25.70 -25.55 -2.70
C ARG A 389 -25.01 -26.91 -2.84
N ASP A 390 -24.85 -27.42 -4.06
CA ASP A 390 -24.16 -28.68 -4.35
C ASP A 390 -22.63 -28.56 -4.39
N SER A 391 -22.10 -27.32 -4.46
CA SER A 391 -20.66 -27.05 -4.35
C SER A 391 -20.10 -27.60 -3.03
N PRO A 392 -18.91 -28.24 -3.04
CA PRO A 392 -18.26 -28.71 -1.81
C PRO A 392 -17.70 -27.58 -0.94
N LEU A 393 -17.69 -26.34 -1.45
CA LEU A 393 -17.25 -25.17 -0.69
C LEU A 393 -18.31 -24.73 0.30
N ALA A 394 -17.88 -24.31 1.49
CA ALA A 394 -18.76 -23.83 2.54
C ALA A 394 -19.14 -22.35 2.35
N ALA A 395 -18.29 -21.56 1.69
CA ALA A 395 -18.52 -20.16 1.37
C ALA A 395 -17.78 -19.74 0.10
N ILE A 396 -18.08 -18.55 -0.42
CA ILE A 396 -17.35 -17.90 -1.52
C ILE A 396 -16.89 -16.52 -1.09
N GLY A 397 -15.65 -16.18 -1.37
CA GLY A 397 -15.13 -14.84 -1.18
C GLY A 397 -15.25 -14.00 -2.45
N ILE A 398 -15.44 -12.71 -2.29
CA ILE A 398 -15.18 -11.69 -3.31
C ILE A 398 -14.10 -10.75 -2.78
N SER A 399 -13.26 -10.22 -3.65
CA SER A 399 -12.28 -9.19 -3.29
C SER A 399 -12.38 -8.00 -4.23
N LEU A 400 -11.99 -6.83 -3.73
CA LEU A 400 -11.98 -5.59 -4.49
C LEU A 400 -10.67 -4.87 -4.18
N ARG A 401 -9.66 -5.12 -5.01
CA ARG A 401 -8.37 -4.44 -4.94
C ARG A 401 -8.42 -3.19 -5.80
N ILE A 402 -8.16 -2.03 -5.20
CA ILE A 402 -8.32 -0.73 -5.85
C ILE A 402 -7.04 -0.12 -6.42
N GLU A 403 -5.93 -0.86 -6.36
CA GLU A 403 -4.57 -0.39 -6.73
C GLU A 403 -4.54 0.36 -8.08
N ASP A 404 -5.45 0.02 -9.00
CA ASP A 404 -5.57 0.60 -10.34
C ASP A 404 -6.97 1.15 -10.68
N LEU A 405 -7.88 1.29 -9.71
CA LEU A 405 -9.29 1.62 -9.97
C LEU A 405 -9.60 3.11 -9.70
N ALA A 406 -10.33 3.74 -10.62
CA ALA A 406 -10.98 5.02 -10.34
C ALA A 406 -12.18 4.82 -9.39
N VAL A 407 -12.68 5.90 -8.78
CA VAL A 407 -13.83 5.82 -7.86
C VAL A 407 -15.07 5.23 -8.53
N GLU A 408 -15.32 5.59 -9.79
CA GLU A 408 -16.45 5.08 -10.58
C GLU A 408 -16.30 3.58 -10.82
N ASP A 409 -15.07 3.09 -10.93
CA ASP A 409 -14.79 1.68 -11.10
C ASP A 409 -15.03 0.90 -9.80
N VAL A 410 -14.89 1.54 -8.64
CA VAL A 410 -15.26 0.97 -7.33
C VAL A 410 -16.78 0.87 -7.19
N GLN A 411 -17.52 1.93 -7.54
CA GLN A 411 -18.99 1.87 -7.53
C GLN A 411 -19.52 0.85 -8.54
N ARG A 412 -18.95 0.82 -9.75
CA ARG A 412 -19.28 -0.19 -10.76
C ARG A 412 -18.92 -1.59 -10.29
N ALA A 413 -17.81 -1.77 -9.58
CA ALA A 413 -17.47 -3.07 -8.98
C ALA A 413 -18.52 -3.55 -7.98
N PHE A 414 -18.97 -2.67 -7.08
CA PHE A 414 -20.04 -3.01 -6.14
C PHE A 414 -21.34 -3.34 -6.87
N ALA A 415 -21.72 -2.56 -7.89
CA ALA A 415 -22.90 -2.87 -8.71
C ALA A 415 -22.79 -4.22 -9.44
N THR A 416 -21.59 -4.57 -9.94
CA THR A 416 -21.36 -5.90 -10.54
C THR A 416 -21.51 -7.02 -9.51
N HIS A 417 -20.95 -6.87 -8.32
CA HIS A 417 -21.09 -7.88 -7.26
C HIS A 417 -22.52 -7.95 -6.72
N ASP A 418 -23.25 -6.84 -6.65
CA ASP A 418 -24.68 -6.78 -6.35
C ASP A 418 -25.49 -7.64 -7.34
N GLU A 419 -25.21 -7.51 -8.65
CA GLU A 419 -25.83 -8.35 -9.68
C GLU A 419 -25.53 -9.85 -9.48
N TRP A 420 -24.29 -10.18 -9.10
CA TRP A 420 -23.89 -11.57 -8.84
C TRP A 420 -24.64 -12.13 -7.62
N LEU A 421 -24.70 -11.38 -6.52
CA LEU A 421 -25.39 -11.76 -5.29
C LEU A 421 -26.91 -11.90 -5.48
N GLY A 422 -27.49 -11.15 -6.42
CA GLY A 422 -28.90 -11.22 -6.77
C GLY A 422 -29.31 -12.47 -7.58
N LYS A 423 -28.38 -13.31 -8.03
CA LYS A 423 -28.71 -14.50 -8.83
C LYS A 423 -29.30 -15.62 -7.95
N PRO A 424 -30.38 -16.31 -8.39
CA PRO A 424 -31.09 -17.31 -7.58
C PRO A 424 -30.28 -18.57 -7.25
N ASN A 425 -29.21 -18.84 -7.99
CA ASN A 425 -28.30 -19.96 -7.77
C ASN A 425 -27.23 -19.68 -6.69
N VAL A 426 -27.13 -18.44 -6.20
CA VAL A 426 -26.23 -18.08 -5.09
C VAL A 426 -26.89 -18.48 -3.78
N GLN A 427 -26.43 -19.59 -3.22
CA GLN A 427 -27.00 -20.21 -2.01
C GLN A 427 -25.97 -20.44 -0.91
N ARG A 428 -24.71 -20.06 -1.15
CA ARG A 428 -23.63 -20.09 -0.17
C ARG A 428 -23.42 -18.71 0.46
N PRO A 429 -23.00 -18.65 1.74
CA PRO A 429 -22.60 -17.39 2.35
C PRO A 429 -21.42 -16.79 1.60
N VAL A 430 -21.42 -15.47 1.46
CA VAL A 430 -20.36 -14.73 0.78
C VAL A 430 -19.53 -13.92 1.78
N TRP A 431 -18.23 -13.84 1.55
CA TRP A 431 -17.32 -13.00 2.32
C TRP A 431 -16.69 -11.93 1.43
N LEU A 432 -16.56 -10.70 1.92
CA LEU A 432 -15.73 -9.68 1.28
C LEU A 432 -14.33 -9.75 1.90
N ILE A 433 -13.35 -10.31 1.19
CA ILE A 433 -12.01 -10.60 1.72
C ILE A 433 -10.95 -9.74 1.03
N GLY A 434 -9.97 -9.27 1.81
CA GLY A 434 -8.82 -8.54 1.28
C GLY A 434 -9.18 -7.12 0.83
N TYR A 435 -10.17 -6.51 1.49
CA TYR A 435 -10.60 -5.14 1.17
C TYR A 435 -9.69 -4.14 1.87
N GLY A 436 -9.04 -3.26 1.11
CA GLY A 436 -8.06 -2.34 1.67
C GLY A 436 -7.55 -1.33 0.66
N ALA A 437 -7.14 -0.18 1.19
CA ALA A 437 -6.66 0.96 0.42
C ALA A 437 -5.50 1.64 1.17
N SER A 438 -4.47 2.06 0.44
CA SER A 438 -3.49 3.00 0.98
C SER A 438 -4.16 4.38 1.07
N PRO A 439 -4.00 5.15 2.15
CA PRO A 439 -4.45 6.55 2.20
C PRO A 439 -3.97 7.36 1.00
N ALA A 440 -2.78 7.08 0.46
CA ALA A 440 -2.27 7.75 -0.73
C ALA A 440 -3.10 7.46 -1.99
N ASP A 441 -3.71 6.27 -2.10
CA ASP A 441 -4.53 5.87 -3.24
C ASP A 441 -5.92 6.51 -3.22
N VAL A 442 -6.43 6.86 -2.03
CA VAL A 442 -7.86 7.19 -1.86
C VAL A 442 -8.11 8.54 -1.19
N GLY A 443 -7.22 9.53 -1.28
CA GLY A 443 -7.55 10.85 -0.72
C GLY A 443 -7.33 11.00 0.79
N GLY A 444 -6.42 10.21 1.35
CA GLY A 444 -5.93 10.34 2.72
C GLY A 444 -6.68 9.40 3.68
N GLU A 445 -6.49 9.58 4.98
CA GLU A 445 -7.14 8.72 5.97
C GLU A 445 -8.68 8.84 5.93
N TRP A 446 -9.20 10.01 5.58
CA TRP A 446 -10.63 10.22 5.36
C TRP A 446 -11.17 9.41 4.19
N GLY A 447 -10.52 9.47 3.04
CA GLY A 447 -10.99 8.67 1.92
C GLY A 447 -10.69 7.18 2.08
N GLN A 448 -9.68 6.79 2.88
CA GLN A 448 -9.48 5.41 3.34
C GLN A 448 -10.68 4.94 4.17
N TRP A 449 -11.13 5.75 5.12
CA TRP A 449 -12.34 5.47 5.87
C TRP A 449 -13.57 5.40 4.97
N ASN A 450 -13.80 6.37 4.09
CA ASN A 450 -14.96 6.35 3.18
C ASN A 450 -14.97 5.11 2.28
N HIS A 451 -13.79 4.66 1.85
CA HIS A 451 -13.64 3.41 1.12
C HIS A 451 -14.11 2.21 1.97
N PHE A 452 -13.64 2.09 3.21
CA PHE A 452 -14.11 1.05 4.13
C PHE A 452 -15.61 1.16 4.44
N HIS A 453 -16.13 2.37 4.63
CA HIS A 453 -17.55 2.61 4.89
C HIS A 453 -18.41 2.12 3.72
N ARG A 454 -18.00 2.35 2.45
CA ARG A 454 -18.68 1.78 1.28
C ARG A 454 -18.75 0.25 1.33
N ALA A 455 -17.66 -0.43 1.72
CA ALA A 455 -17.69 -1.88 1.92
C ALA A 455 -18.61 -2.30 3.07
N VAL A 456 -18.56 -1.60 4.21
CA VAL A 456 -19.46 -1.88 5.34
C VAL A 456 -20.92 -1.71 4.93
N ALA A 457 -21.25 -0.63 4.22
CA ALA A 457 -22.59 -0.36 3.73
C ALA A 457 -23.06 -1.43 2.73
N PHE A 458 -22.19 -1.81 1.80
CA PHE A 458 -22.45 -2.89 0.85
C PHE A 458 -22.68 -4.24 1.57
N CYS A 459 -21.87 -4.58 2.57
CA CYS A 459 -22.09 -5.77 3.37
C CYS A 459 -23.43 -5.68 4.13
N ALA A 460 -23.70 -4.57 4.80
CA ALA A 460 -24.91 -4.38 5.60
C ALA A 460 -26.20 -4.46 4.77
N SER A 461 -26.17 -4.04 3.49
CA SER A 461 -27.33 -4.12 2.59
C SER A 461 -27.60 -5.53 2.05
N HIS A 462 -26.71 -6.50 2.29
CA HIS A 462 -26.78 -7.84 1.71
C HIS A 462 -26.85 -8.95 2.77
N PRO A 463 -28.04 -9.57 2.97
CA PRO A 463 -28.22 -10.70 3.88
C PRO A 463 -27.26 -11.87 3.64
N GLY A 464 -26.92 -12.14 2.38
CA GLY A 464 -26.04 -13.24 1.99
C GLY A 464 -24.55 -13.03 2.30
N ILE A 465 -24.12 -11.83 2.67
CA ILE A 465 -22.74 -11.57 3.07
C ILE A 465 -22.57 -11.87 4.56
N ALA A 466 -21.71 -12.83 4.88
CA ALA A 466 -21.40 -13.27 6.25
C ALA A 466 -20.32 -12.44 6.94
N GLY A 467 -19.41 -11.80 6.17
CA GLY A 467 -18.37 -10.99 6.79
C GLY A 467 -17.52 -10.17 5.83
N LEU A 468 -16.76 -9.25 6.42
CA LEU A 468 -15.81 -8.35 5.79
C LEU A 468 -14.44 -8.54 6.45
N VAL A 469 -13.42 -8.90 5.67
CA VAL A 469 -12.03 -8.97 6.12
C VAL A 469 -11.24 -7.83 5.50
N VAL A 470 -10.77 -6.91 6.36
CA VAL A 470 -9.98 -5.75 5.94
C VAL A 470 -8.48 -6.07 5.85
N ASP A 471 -7.79 -5.45 4.89
CA ASP A 471 -6.37 -5.64 4.62
C ASP A 471 -5.63 -4.30 4.76
N ALA A 472 -4.83 -4.04 5.79
CA ALA A 472 -4.37 -4.92 6.88
C ALA A 472 -4.51 -4.25 8.26
N LEU A 473 -4.27 -4.97 9.36
CA LEU A 473 -4.24 -4.36 10.69
C LEU A 473 -3.13 -3.30 10.79
N GLN A 474 -1.92 -3.66 10.38
CA GLN A 474 -0.74 -2.79 10.42
C GLN A 474 -0.13 -2.67 9.02
N ASP A 475 0.54 -1.55 8.76
CA ASP A 475 1.34 -1.37 7.55
C ASP A 475 2.44 -2.44 7.47
N GLY A 476 2.53 -3.09 6.31
CA GLY A 476 3.59 -4.05 5.99
C GLY A 476 4.41 -3.54 4.80
N ASP A 477 4.59 -4.38 3.79
CA ASP A 477 5.18 -3.98 2.49
C ASP A 477 4.32 -2.91 1.76
N SER A 478 3.06 -2.75 2.18
CA SER A 478 2.15 -1.74 1.66
C SER A 478 1.52 -0.93 2.79
N ALA A 479 1.31 0.36 2.56
CA ALA A 479 0.80 1.34 3.51
C ALA A 479 -0.74 1.29 3.66
N ARG A 480 -1.32 0.08 3.65
CA ARG A 480 -2.78 -0.16 3.71
C ARG A 480 -3.29 -0.41 5.12
N GLY A 481 -2.38 -0.46 6.10
CA GLY A 481 -2.69 -0.72 7.49
C GLY A 481 -3.76 0.21 8.05
N LEU A 482 -4.49 -0.28 9.03
CA LEU A 482 -5.29 0.56 9.94
C LEU A 482 -4.41 1.25 10.98
N VAL A 483 -3.22 0.68 11.23
CA VAL A 483 -2.18 1.18 12.10
C VAL A 483 -0.91 1.37 11.29
N THR A 484 -0.24 2.50 11.48
CA THR A 484 1.03 2.79 10.82
C THR A 484 2.17 1.94 11.39
N VAL A 485 3.32 1.93 10.70
CA VAL A 485 4.52 1.20 11.15
C VAL A 485 5.01 1.66 12.53
N ASP A 486 4.79 2.92 12.89
CA ASP A 486 5.13 3.52 14.19
C ASP A 486 4.02 3.38 15.26
N GLY A 487 2.96 2.62 14.99
CA GLY A 487 1.90 2.31 15.95
C GLY A 487 0.77 3.35 16.03
N ARG A 488 0.79 4.40 15.20
CA ARG A 488 -0.29 5.41 15.17
C ARG A 488 -1.56 4.80 14.58
N LEU A 489 -2.65 4.91 15.33
CA LEU A 489 -3.99 4.53 14.88
C LEU A 489 -4.51 5.54 13.85
N ARG A 490 -4.80 5.07 12.63
CA ARG A 490 -5.44 5.88 11.59
C ARG A 490 -6.93 6.08 11.87
N LEU A 491 -7.54 7.05 11.20
CA LEU A 491 -8.98 7.31 11.28
C LEU A 491 -9.82 6.05 11.02
N ALA A 492 -9.47 5.29 9.98
CA ALA A 492 -10.18 4.07 9.60
C ALA A 492 -10.23 3.01 10.73
N TYR A 493 -9.15 2.87 11.52
CA TYR A 493 -9.15 1.97 12.68
C TYR A 493 -10.24 2.35 13.69
N ARG A 494 -10.29 3.64 14.05
CA ARG A 494 -11.22 4.15 15.08
C ARG A 494 -12.67 3.99 14.63
N ARG A 495 -12.95 4.29 13.37
CA ARG A 495 -14.29 4.19 12.78
C ARG A 495 -14.73 2.74 12.56
N LEU A 496 -13.84 1.86 12.11
CA LEU A 496 -14.14 0.43 12.01
C LEU A 496 -14.38 -0.20 13.39
N ARG A 497 -13.68 0.27 14.43
CA ARG A 497 -13.97 -0.13 15.81
C ARG A 497 -15.39 0.26 16.23
N GLU A 498 -15.84 1.48 15.90
CA GLU A 498 -17.23 1.90 16.15
C GLU A 498 -18.23 0.99 15.42
N VAL A 499 -17.96 0.67 14.14
CA VAL A 499 -18.77 -0.27 13.34
C VAL A 499 -18.82 -1.66 13.96
N ALA A 500 -17.68 -2.20 14.39
CA ALA A 500 -17.58 -3.54 14.96
C ALA A 500 -18.29 -3.66 16.31
N LEU A 501 -18.24 -2.59 17.12
CA LEU A 501 -18.88 -2.53 18.44
C LEU A 501 -20.34 -2.07 18.38
N GLY A 502 -20.86 -1.74 17.20
CA GLY A 502 -22.22 -1.20 17.04
C GLY A 502 -22.41 0.15 17.73
N LEU A 503 -21.34 0.91 17.92
CA LEU A 503 -21.38 2.22 18.56
C LEU A 503 -21.75 3.27 17.51
N ALA A 504 -22.79 4.06 17.77
CA ALA A 504 -23.07 5.24 16.96
C ALA A 504 -21.91 6.23 17.13
N ALA A 505 -21.21 6.53 16.04
CA ALA A 505 -20.19 7.57 16.00
C ALA A 505 -20.74 8.89 16.60
N PRO A 506 -20.02 9.56 17.51
CA PRO A 506 -20.33 10.94 17.83
C PRO A 506 -20.23 11.78 16.56
N ARG A 507 -21.27 12.59 16.31
CA ARG A 507 -21.38 13.50 15.16
C ARG A 507 -20.30 14.55 15.16
#